data_AF-A0A0W0ETR8-F1
#
_entry.id   AF-A0A0W0ETR8-F1
#
_cell.length_a   1.000
_cell.length_b   1.000
_cell.length_c   1.000
_cell.angle_alpha   90.00
_cell.angle_beta   90.00
_cell.angle_gamma   90.00
#
_symmetry.space_group_name_H-M   'P 1'
#
loop_
_entity.id
_entity.type
_entity.pdbx_description
1 polymer ?
#
loop_
_entity_poly.entity_id
_entity_poly.type
_entity_poly.pdbx_seq_one_letter_code
_entity_poly.pdbx_strand_id
1 'polypeptide(L)'
;MTNGAGEFWKNNKSDLLLANDPEAEKVSWGDFVEDFKMSFEPLDTALEAQLKLQDLKMKERADEYTYQFFYITKQTGYNDAAQIVAFKQGLPKSLVLKIMTRPEGTPMTIKD
;
A
#
# COMPACT_ATOMS: atom_id res chain seq x y z
N MET A 1 28.92 9.62 4.71
CA MET A 1 27.75 8.71 4.73
C MET A 1 26.76 9.32 5.69
N THR A 2 25.69 9.91 5.17
CA THR A 2 24.62 10.49 5.99
C THR A 2 23.67 9.35 6.33
N ASN A 3 23.48 9.10 7.62
CA ASN A 3 22.52 8.11 8.10
C ASN A 3 21.15 8.35 7.46
N GLY A 4 20.45 7.28 7.08
CA GLY A 4 19.13 7.39 6.44
C GLY A 4 18.10 8.05 7.37
N ALA A 5 17.00 8.56 6.83
CA ALA A 5 15.94 9.22 7.60
C ALA A 5 15.45 8.37 8.79
N GLY A 6 15.41 7.04 8.63
CA GLY A 6 15.07 6.10 9.70
C GLY A 6 16.10 6.03 10.83
N GLU A 7 17.39 6.08 10.52
CA GLU A 7 18.45 6.10 11.53
C GLU A 7 18.50 7.44 12.27
N PHE A 8 18.28 8.55 11.55
CA PHE A 8 18.17 9.87 12.17
C PHE A 8 16.99 9.93 13.14
N TRP A 9 15.81 9.46 12.70
CA TRP A 9 14.61 9.41 13.55
C TRP A 9 14.84 8.55 14.80
N LYS A 10 15.40 7.34 14.63
CA LYS A 10 15.71 6.42 15.74
C LYS A 10 16.63 7.06 16.77
N ASN A 11 17.71 7.71 16.34
CA ASN A 11 18.69 8.29 17.24
C ASN A 11 18.08 9.46 18.02
N ASN A 12 17.37 10.36 17.34
CA ASN A 12 16.68 11.49 17.98
C ASN A 12 15.63 11.01 19.02
N LYS A 13 14.82 9.99 18.68
CA LYS A 13 13.84 9.42 19.63
C LYS A 13 14.48 8.69 20.79
N SER A 14 15.59 7.97 20.55
CA SER A 14 16.34 7.32 21.62
C SER A 14 16.89 8.33 22.62
N ASP A 15 17.44 9.45 22.14
CA ASP A 15 18.00 10.49 23.00
C ASP A 15 16.93 11.15 23.89
N LEU A 16 15.71 11.34 23.35
CA LEU A 16 14.57 11.86 24.11
C LEU A 16 14.01 10.87 25.15
N LEU A 17 13.93 9.59 24.79
CA LEU A 17 13.36 8.56 25.67
C LEU A 17 14.34 8.04 26.73
N LEU A 18 15.64 8.11 26.46
CA LEU A 18 16.71 7.61 27.32
C LEU A 18 17.42 8.72 28.10
N ALA A 19 17.06 9.98 27.89
CA ALA A 19 17.45 11.06 28.79
C ALA A 19 16.93 10.70 30.18
N ASN A 20 17.85 10.45 31.13
CA ASN A 20 17.54 10.29 32.56
C ASN A 20 17.19 11.67 33.17
N ASP A 21 16.27 12.37 32.53
CA ASP A 21 15.77 13.67 32.94
C ASP A 21 14.45 13.46 33.68
N PRO A 22 14.41 13.68 35.01
CA PRO A 22 13.19 13.54 35.80
C PRO A 22 12.11 14.58 35.44
N GLU A 23 12.45 15.64 34.71
CA GLU A 23 11.50 16.65 34.21
C GLU A 23 11.05 16.39 32.76
N ALA A 24 11.63 15.41 32.06
CA ALA A 24 11.24 15.10 30.70
C ALA A 24 9.79 14.59 30.63
N GLU A 25 9.07 15.09 29.62
CA GLU A 25 7.70 14.70 29.35
C GLU A 25 7.63 13.20 29.04
N LYS A 26 6.90 12.45 29.87
CA LYS A 26 6.70 11.01 29.66
C LYS A 26 5.82 10.79 28.45
N VAL A 27 6.44 10.44 27.32
CA VAL A 27 5.73 10.09 26.09
C VAL A 27 4.90 8.83 26.35
N SER A 28 3.59 8.89 26.12
CA SER A 28 2.75 7.70 26.21
C SER A 28 3.00 6.78 25.00
N TRP A 29 2.66 5.49 25.13
CA TRP A 29 2.77 4.56 24.01
C TRP A 29 1.91 4.99 22.80
N GLY A 30 0.76 5.64 23.05
CA GLY A 30 -0.10 6.16 21.98
C GLY A 30 0.60 7.27 21.19
N ASP A 31 1.13 8.27 21.89
CA ASP A 31 1.82 9.42 21.28
C ASP A 31 3.06 8.98 20.49
N PHE A 32 3.79 7.98 21.01
CA PHE A 32 4.94 7.40 20.32
C PHE A 32 4.53 6.75 18.97
N VAL A 33 3.45 5.97 18.96
CA VAL A 33 2.97 5.30 17.74
C VAL A 33 2.41 6.31 16.75
N GLU A 34 1.73 7.36 17.22
CA GLU A 34 1.20 8.42 16.38
C GLU A 34 2.32 9.23 15.71
N ASP A 35 3.33 9.65 16.47
CA ASP A 35 4.49 10.36 15.94
C ASP A 35 5.29 9.51 14.94
N PHE A 36 5.43 8.20 15.19
CA PHE A 36 6.03 7.28 14.22
C PHE A 36 5.21 7.24 12.92
N LYS A 37 3.88 7.12 13.01
CA LYS A 37 3.02 7.19 11.83
C LYS A 37 3.18 8.53 11.12
N MET A 38 3.11 9.67 11.80
CA MET A 38 3.30 10.98 11.15
C MET A 38 4.67 11.12 10.46
N SER A 39 5.72 10.48 11.00
CA SER A 39 7.08 10.56 10.45
C SER A 39 7.29 9.70 9.21
N PHE A 40 6.52 8.62 9.05
CA PHE A 40 6.72 7.60 8.01
C PHE A 40 5.47 7.26 7.19
N GLU A 41 4.32 7.84 7.52
CA GLU A 41 3.09 7.68 6.73
C GLU A 41 3.28 8.38 5.38
N PRO A 42 2.97 7.70 4.27
CA PRO A 42 2.99 8.33 2.96
C PRO A 42 2.07 9.56 2.97
N LEU A 43 2.61 10.70 2.54
CA LEU A 43 1.87 11.97 2.38
C LEU A 43 0.54 11.80 1.62
N ASP A 44 0.47 10.82 0.73
CA ASP A 44 -0.75 10.40 0.04
C ASP A 44 -0.74 8.87 -0.13
N THR A 45 -1.41 8.19 0.80
CA THR A 45 -1.56 6.71 0.81
C THR A 45 -2.33 6.20 -0.40
N ALA A 46 -3.26 6.99 -0.93
CA ALA A 46 -4.00 6.63 -2.13
C ALA A 46 -3.09 6.72 -3.36
N LEU A 47 -2.30 7.78 -3.51
CA LEU A 47 -1.34 7.92 -4.60
C LEU A 47 -0.29 6.80 -4.59
N GLU A 48 0.25 6.46 -3.42
CA GLU A 48 1.21 5.36 -3.31
C GLU A 48 0.58 4.02 -3.70
N ALA A 49 -0.65 3.76 -3.26
CA ALA A 49 -1.40 2.57 -3.65
C ALA A 49 -1.66 2.54 -5.17
N GLN A 50 -2.00 3.68 -5.79
CA GLN A 50 -2.18 3.79 -7.23
C GLN A 50 -0.88 3.48 -8.00
N LEU A 51 0.27 3.98 -7.54
CA LEU A 51 1.59 3.67 -8.12
C LEU A 51 1.93 2.18 -7.99
N LYS A 52 1.80 1.60 -6.79
CA LYS A 52 2.01 0.16 -6.55
C LYS A 52 1.14 -0.70 -7.47
N LEU A 53 -0.07 -0.22 -7.77
CA LEU A 53 -1.00 -0.94 -8.62
C LEU A 53 -0.63 -0.89 -10.11
N GLN A 54 0.00 0.20 -10.58
CA GLN A 54 0.56 0.25 -11.95
C GLN A 54 1.68 -0.77 -12.16
N ASP A 55 2.52 -0.93 -11.12
CA ASP A 55 3.64 -1.87 -11.11
C ASP A 55 3.23 -3.32 -10.84
N LEU A 56 2.01 -3.55 -10.34
CA LEU A 56 1.52 -4.88 -10.03
C LEU A 56 1.28 -5.70 -11.31
N LYS A 57 2.07 -6.77 -11.47
CA LYS A 57 1.92 -7.76 -12.55
C LYS A 57 1.68 -9.15 -11.97
N MET A 58 0.78 -9.90 -12.59
CA MET A 58 0.60 -11.31 -12.31
C MET A 58 1.86 -12.07 -12.73
N LYS A 59 2.40 -12.85 -11.78
CA LYS A 59 3.55 -13.73 -12.00
C LYS A 59 3.04 -15.14 -12.28
N GLU A 60 3.31 -16.09 -11.39
CA GLU A 60 2.98 -17.51 -11.60
C GLU A 60 1.56 -17.86 -11.15
N ARG A 61 1.06 -17.18 -10.10
CA ARG A 61 -0.16 -17.56 -9.39
C ARG A 61 -1.22 -16.47 -9.44
N ALA A 62 -2.40 -16.84 -9.90
CA ALA A 62 -3.53 -15.91 -10.08
C ALA A 62 -4.17 -15.50 -8.74
N ASP A 63 -4.22 -16.41 -7.78
CA ASP A 63 -4.71 -16.16 -6.42
C ASP A 63 -3.83 -15.16 -5.68
N GLU A 64 -2.50 -15.29 -5.78
CA GLU A 64 -1.55 -14.33 -5.21
C GLU A 64 -1.72 -12.93 -5.81
N TYR A 65 -1.81 -12.84 -7.14
CA TYR A 65 -2.07 -11.58 -7.83
C TYR A 65 -3.40 -10.95 -7.39
N THR A 66 -4.45 -11.75 -7.32
CA THR A 66 -5.79 -11.30 -6.91
C THR A 66 -5.78 -10.79 -5.47
N TYR A 67 -5.11 -11.51 -4.55
CA TYR A 67 -4.95 -11.07 -3.17
C TYR A 67 -4.21 -9.74 -3.07
N GLN A 68 -3.06 -9.60 -3.75
CA GLN A 68 -2.28 -8.36 -3.76
C GLN A 68 -3.08 -7.18 -4.35
N PHE A 69 -3.81 -7.43 -5.43
CA PHE A 69 -4.66 -6.42 -6.05
C PHE A 69 -5.74 -5.91 -5.10
N PHE A 70 -6.48 -6.83 -4.45
CA PHE A 70 -7.51 -6.45 -3.48
C PHE A 70 -6.95 -5.74 -2.26
N TYR A 71 -5.74 -6.10 -1.82
CA TYR A 71 -5.09 -5.44 -0.71
C TYR A 71 -4.77 -3.98 -1.03
N ILE A 72 -4.21 -3.71 -2.22
CA ILE A 72 -3.81 -2.36 -2.64
C ILE A 72 -5.05 -1.49 -2.94
N THR A 73 -6.06 -2.02 -3.64
CA THR A 73 -7.26 -1.26 -4.04
C THR A 73 -8.10 -0.74 -2.87
N LYS A 74 -8.01 -1.36 -1.68
CA LYS A 74 -8.65 -0.83 -0.46
C LYS A 74 -8.21 0.60 -0.13
N GLN A 75 -7.02 1.00 -0.56
CA GLN A 75 -6.43 2.30 -0.27
C GLN A 75 -6.57 3.30 -1.43
N THR A 76 -6.96 2.87 -2.63
CA THR A 76 -7.00 3.76 -3.81
C THR A 76 -8.29 4.54 -3.97
N GLY A 77 -9.40 4.08 -3.37
CA GLY A 77 -10.73 4.67 -3.57
C GLY A 77 -11.35 4.40 -4.96
N TYR A 78 -10.82 3.43 -5.72
CA TYR A 78 -11.31 3.14 -7.07
C TYR A 78 -12.71 2.52 -7.09
N ASN A 79 -13.55 3.00 -8.02
CA ASN A 79 -14.82 2.37 -8.37
C ASN A 79 -14.61 1.10 -9.23
N ASP A 80 -15.66 0.31 -9.45
CA ASP A 80 -15.57 -0.96 -10.17
C ASP A 80 -14.97 -0.83 -11.57
N ALA A 81 -15.36 0.21 -12.32
CA ALA A 81 -14.83 0.45 -13.67
C ALA A 81 -13.31 0.71 -13.64
N ALA A 82 -12.84 1.54 -12.71
CA ALA A 82 -11.41 1.81 -12.53
C ALA A 82 -10.65 0.56 -12.07
N GLN A 83 -11.22 -0.22 -11.15
CA GLN A 83 -10.62 -1.47 -10.70
C GLN A 83 -10.49 -2.47 -11.86
N ILE A 84 -11.50 -2.64 -12.70
CA ILE A 84 -11.45 -3.56 -13.85
C ILE A 84 -10.35 -3.18 -14.84
N VAL A 85 -10.24 -1.89 -15.16
CA VAL A 85 -9.18 -1.40 -16.07
C VAL A 85 -7.81 -1.72 -15.49
N ALA A 86 -7.62 -1.44 -14.21
CA ALA A 86 -6.34 -1.61 -13.56
C ALA A 86 -5.97 -3.08 -13.33
N PHE A 87 -6.95 -3.94 -13.03
CA PHE A 87 -6.77 -5.40 -12.94
C PHE A 87 -6.31 -5.98 -14.28
N LYS A 88 -6.94 -5.57 -15.39
CA LYS A 88 -6.54 -6.01 -16.74
C LYS A 88 -5.10 -5.63 -17.09
N GLN A 89 -4.61 -4.48 -16.62
CA GLN A 89 -3.23 -4.03 -16.89
C GLN A 89 -2.17 -4.91 -16.22
N GLY A 90 -2.51 -5.60 -15.12
CA GLY A 90 -1.60 -6.51 -14.43
C GLY A 90 -1.58 -7.94 -14.98
N LEU A 91 -2.58 -8.31 -15.80
CA LEU A 91 -2.72 -9.67 -16.31
C LEU A 91 -1.94 -9.92 -17.61
N PRO A 92 -1.53 -11.17 -17.87
CA PRO A 92 -1.07 -11.61 -19.19
C PRO A 92 -2.17 -11.40 -20.25
N LYS A 93 -1.77 -10.92 -21.43
CA LYS A 93 -2.69 -10.63 -22.55
C LYS A 93 -3.60 -11.82 -22.92
N SER A 94 -3.08 -13.05 -22.82
CA SER A 94 -3.84 -14.27 -23.09
C SER A 94 -4.99 -14.49 -22.12
N LEU A 95 -4.84 -14.12 -20.84
CA LEU A 95 -5.90 -14.21 -19.85
C LEU A 95 -6.93 -13.10 -20.05
N VAL A 96 -6.47 -11.87 -20.31
CA VAL A 96 -7.38 -10.74 -20.61
C VAL A 96 -8.29 -11.09 -21.77
N LEU A 97 -7.76 -11.67 -22.85
CA LEU A 97 -8.56 -12.07 -24.01
C LEU A 97 -9.63 -13.09 -23.61
N LYS A 98 -9.25 -14.16 -22.90
CA LYS A 98 -10.20 -15.21 -22.47
C LYS A 98 -11.32 -14.67 -21.59
N ILE A 99 -11.00 -13.77 -20.66
CA ILE A 99 -11.99 -13.15 -19.76
C ILE A 99 -12.97 -12.28 -20.55
N MET A 100 -12.47 -11.50 -21.51
CA MET A 100 -13.29 -10.56 -22.28
C MET A 100 -14.16 -11.25 -23.35
N THR A 101 -13.80 -12.46 -23.79
CA THR A 101 -14.55 -13.23 -24.79
C THR A 101 -15.40 -14.35 -24.18
N ARG A 102 -15.63 -14.33 -22.87
CA ARG A 102 -16.41 -15.37 -22.19
C ARG A 102 -17.90 -15.30 -22.58
N PRO A 103 -18.60 -16.45 -22.68
CA PRO A 103 -20.02 -16.48 -23.06
C PRO A 103 -20.94 -15.81 -22.04
N GLU A 104 -20.50 -15.67 -20.78
CA GLU A 104 -21.22 -14.98 -19.69
C GLU A 104 -21.26 -13.45 -19.87
N GLY A 105 -20.55 -12.90 -20.86
CA GLY A 105 -20.48 -11.47 -21.12
C GLY A 105 -19.34 -10.76 -20.41
N THR A 106 -19.19 -9.46 -20.64
CA THR A 106 -18.08 -8.66 -20.09
C THR A 106 -18.24 -8.48 -18.57
N PRO A 107 -17.19 -8.69 -17.76
CA PRO A 107 -17.23 -8.39 -16.32
C PRO A 107 -17.62 -6.93 -16.04
N MET A 108 -18.54 -6.72 -15.11
CA MET A 108 -18.96 -5.39 -14.64
C MET A 108 -18.42 -5.10 -13.23
N THR A 109 -18.03 -6.13 -12.48
CA THR A 109 -17.28 -6.03 -11.23
C THR A 109 -16.04 -6.93 -11.25
N ILE A 110 -15.12 -6.76 -10.30
CA ILE A 110 -13.94 -7.65 -10.14
C ILE A 110 -14.34 -9.07 -9.71
N LYS A 111 -15.54 -9.25 -9.13
CA LYS A 111 -16.01 -10.56 -8.66
C LYS A 111 -16.63 -11.42 -9.77
N ASP A 112 -16.94 -10.82 -10.93
CA ASP A 112 -17.59 -11.50 -12.05
C ASP A 112 -16.58 -12.30 -12.87
#